data_AF-A0A2W6BVY5-F1
#
_entry.id   AF-A0A2W6BVY5-F1
#
_cell.length_a   1.000
_cell.length_b   1.000
_cell.length_c   1.000
_cell.angle_alpha   90.00
_cell.angle_beta   90.00
_cell.angle_gamma   90.00
#
_symmetry.space_group_name_H-M   'P 1'
#
loop_
_entity.id
_entity.type
_entity.pdbx_description
1 polymer ?
#
loop_
_entity_poly.entity_id
_entity_poly.type
_entity_poly.pdbx_seq_one_letter_code
_entity_poly.pdbx_strand_id
1 'polypeptide(L)'
;MIVLRRRFAALSLRRCTVGDVSTQKRRKAAKHRKLGRANQAVAVGPGLPRPIRLVIQGLERFEQYAEVLHDPTAAVALAEARLGEAAQSIARLTGPCDAFEVLEFVRMYNALADPETYRETEHEGSAAVIELTALILAARGSRAKSAVADSGAIPQPEQIVEDVETAVRQAIDAGSMLIMFGAALDSDPFRRMSFGARLREVSVRNVAYVHMVEDTLTSLFDEPVAENACRIVLGCTVRQIRQVFSALQALHEDAWSTRFAALREFGQMAASATHAPGELPPDLIERGRELWARIWDEPAPPQ
;
A
#
# COMPACT_ATOMS: atom_id res chain seq x y z
N MET A 1 -56.90 -13.90 -16.62
CA MET A 1 -56.76 -15.37 -16.62
C MET A 1 -55.84 -15.75 -17.78
N ILE A 2 -54.52 -15.79 -17.53
CA ILE A 2 -53.46 -15.93 -18.55
C ILE A 2 -52.79 -17.29 -18.34
N VAL A 3 -52.87 -18.16 -19.34
CA VAL A 3 -52.27 -19.51 -19.33
C VAL A 3 -50.86 -19.43 -19.90
N LEU A 4 -49.85 -19.56 -19.04
CA LEU A 4 -48.43 -19.66 -19.41
C LEU A 4 -48.01 -21.14 -19.45
N ARG A 5 -47.87 -21.69 -20.67
CA ARG A 5 -47.32 -23.03 -20.93
C ARG A 5 -45.81 -23.05 -20.65
N ARG A 6 -45.38 -23.81 -19.65
CA ARG A 6 -43.98 -24.20 -19.42
C ARG A 6 -43.57 -25.26 -20.45
N ARG A 7 -42.52 -25.00 -21.25
CA ARG A 7 -41.76 -26.02 -21.98
C ARG A 7 -40.59 -26.47 -21.10
N PHE A 8 -40.65 -27.70 -20.58
CA PHE A 8 -39.49 -28.38 -20.01
C PHE A 8 -38.60 -28.89 -21.15
N ALA A 9 -37.40 -28.33 -21.28
CA ALA A 9 -36.35 -28.92 -22.10
C ALA A 9 -35.65 -30.00 -21.27
N ALA A 10 -35.58 -31.22 -21.81
CA ALA A 10 -34.90 -32.35 -21.21
C ALA A 10 -33.39 -32.09 -21.13
N LEU A 11 -32.87 -31.87 -19.92
CA LEU A 11 -31.45 -31.84 -19.63
C LEU A 11 -30.89 -33.26 -19.72
N SER A 12 -30.17 -33.53 -20.80
CA SER A 12 -29.35 -34.74 -20.97
C SER A 12 -28.20 -34.71 -19.94
N LEU A 13 -28.29 -35.59 -18.95
CA LEU A 13 -27.22 -35.89 -17.99
C LEU A 13 -26.05 -36.53 -18.73
N ARG A 14 -25.10 -35.71 -19.22
CA ARG A 14 -23.79 -36.19 -19.63
C ARG A 14 -23.05 -36.71 -18.39
N ARG A 15 -22.90 -38.02 -18.30
CA ARG A 15 -22.01 -38.67 -17.33
C ARG A 15 -20.57 -38.27 -17.65
N CYS A 16 -19.99 -37.38 -16.84
CA CYS A 16 -18.55 -37.12 -16.86
C CYS A 16 -17.83 -38.40 -16.45
N THR A 17 -17.02 -38.96 -17.34
CA THR A 17 -16.20 -40.12 -17.03
C THR A 17 -14.96 -39.68 -16.25
N VAL A 18 -14.44 -40.53 -15.37
CA VAL A 18 -13.28 -40.24 -14.49
C VAL A 18 -12.02 -39.84 -15.27
N GLY A 19 -11.93 -40.19 -16.55
CA GLY A 19 -10.86 -39.76 -17.46
C GLY A 19 -10.88 -38.27 -17.83
N ASP A 20 -12.06 -37.64 -17.91
CA ASP A 20 -12.19 -36.23 -18.33
C ASP A 20 -11.73 -35.25 -17.25
N VAL A 21 -11.87 -35.62 -15.98
CA VAL A 21 -11.41 -34.80 -14.84
C VAL A 21 -9.89 -34.75 -14.79
N SER A 22 -9.21 -35.85 -15.16
CA SER A 22 -7.75 -35.96 -15.22
C SER A 22 -7.14 -35.10 -16.33
N THR A 23 -7.73 -35.12 -17.52
CA THR A 23 -7.27 -34.31 -18.66
C THR A 23 -7.57 -32.83 -18.47
N GLN A 24 -8.70 -32.46 -17.83
CA GLN A 24 -8.97 -31.07 -17.43
C GLN A 24 -7.98 -30.56 -16.38
N LYS A 25 -7.68 -31.33 -15.33
CA LYS A 25 -6.68 -30.94 -14.32
C LYS A 25 -5.29 -30.79 -14.93
N ARG A 26 -4.88 -31.69 -15.84
CA ARG A 26 -3.59 -31.58 -16.56
C ARG A 26 -3.54 -30.39 -17.51
N ARG A 27 -4.63 -30.08 -18.22
CA ARG A 27 -4.71 -28.88 -19.07
C ARG A 27 -4.68 -27.59 -18.26
N LYS A 28 -5.40 -27.53 -17.13
CA LYS A 28 -5.33 -26.39 -16.19
C LYS A 28 -3.92 -26.22 -15.63
N ALA A 29 -3.28 -27.29 -15.16
CA ALA A 29 -1.91 -27.24 -14.64
C ALA A 29 -0.88 -26.85 -15.71
N ALA A 30 -1.03 -27.32 -16.94
CA ALA A 30 -0.18 -26.91 -18.07
C ALA A 30 -0.42 -25.45 -18.47
N LYS A 31 -1.67 -24.97 -18.45
CA LYS A 31 -2.02 -23.57 -18.67
C LYS A 31 -1.43 -22.68 -17.57
N HIS A 32 -1.55 -23.07 -16.30
CA HIS A 32 -0.93 -22.37 -15.17
C HIS A 32 0.60 -22.37 -15.24
N ARG A 33 1.24 -23.48 -15.65
CA ARG A 33 2.71 -23.50 -15.86
C ARG A 33 3.12 -22.62 -17.05
N LYS A 34 2.31 -22.55 -18.10
CA LYS A 34 2.59 -21.71 -19.27
C LYS A 34 2.35 -20.23 -18.96
N LEU A 35 1.32 -19.89 -18.18
CA LEU A 35 1.09 -18.55 -17.63
C LEU A 35 2.16 -18.17 -16.61
N GLY A 36 2.56 -19.07 -15.71
CA GLY A 36 3.65 -18.81 -14.75
C GLY A 36 5.01 -18.61 -15.44
N ARG A 37 5.30 -19.36 -16.52
CA ARG A 37 6.47 -19.12 -17.37
C ARG A 37 6.34 -17.85 -18.21
N ALA A 38 5.12 -17.53 -18.66
CA ALA A 38 4.84 -16.26 -19.32
C ALA A 38 4.93 -15.09 -18.35
N ASN A 39 4.62 -15.24 -17.06
CA ASN A 39 4.76 -14.20 -16.03
C ASN A 39 6.19 -14.12 -15.47
N GLN A 40 7.00 -15.18 -15.64
CA GLN A 40 8.46 -15.10 -15.44
C GLN A 40 9.19 -14.50 -16.65
N ALA A 41 8.67 -14.70 -17.87
CA ALA A 41 9.19 -14.08 -19.10
C ALA A 41 8.61 -12.67 -19.36
N VAL A 42 7.43 -12.41 -18.82
CA VAL A 42 6.73 -11.14 -18.61
C VAL A 42 6.75 -10.91 -17.10
N ALA A 43 7.95 -10.89 -16.50
CA ALA A 43 8.15 -9.86 -15.49
C ALA A 43 7.76 -8.58 -16.25
N VAL A 44 6.57 -8.03 -15.96
CA VAL A 44 5.94 -6.96 -16.73
C VAL A 44 7.02 -5.96 -17.08
N GLY A 45 7.52 -6.03 -18.31
CA GLY A 45 8.75 -5.34 -18.63
C GLY A 45 8.52 -3.86 -18.38
N PRO A 46 9.51 -3.10 -17.87
CA PRO A 46 9.36 -1.67 -17.63
C PRO A 46 8.88 -0.87 -18.85
N GLY A 47 8.80 -1.47 -20.05
CA GLY A 47 8.32 -0.85 -21.29
C GLY A 47 6.82 -0.88 -21.59
N LEU A 48 5.95 -1.51 -20.80
CA LEU A 48 4.49 -1.40 -21.04
C LEU A 48 3.90 -0.14 -20.39
N PRO A 49 3.04 0.63 -21.10
CA PRO A 49 2.32 1.76 -20.51
C PRO A 49 1.51 1.33 -19.29
N ARG A 50 1.52 2.15 -18.23
CA ARG A 50 0.87 1.87 -16.95
C ARG A 50 -0.60 1.43 -17.07
N PRO A 51 -1.48 2.05 -17.90
CA PRO A 51 -2.86 1.59 -18.05
C PRO A 51 -2.97 0.12 -18.45
N ILE A 52 -2.08 -0.35 -19.33
CA ILE A 52 -2.05 -1.75 -19.77
C ILE A 52 -1.56 -2.65 -18.63
N ARG A 53 -0.52 -2.23 -17.90
CA ARG A 53 -0.04 -2.96 -16.71
C ARG A 53 -1.14 -3.14 -15.66
N LEU A 54 -1.88 -2.07 -15.35
CA LEU A 54 -2.97 -2.10 -14.38
C LEU A 54 -4.10 -3.06 -14.80
N VAL A 55 -4.43 -3.14 -16.09
CA VAL A 55 -5.41 -4.09 -16.60
C VAL A 55 -4.90 -5.53 -16.45
N ILE A 56 -3.65 -5.79 -16.81
CA ILE A 56 -3.04 -7.13 -16.67
C ILE A 56 -3.01 -7.55 -15.19
N GLN A 57 -2.50 -6.68 -14.31
CA GLN A 57 -2.51 -6.91 -12.86
C GLN A 57 -3.94 -7.10 -12.33
N GLY A 58 -4.91 -6.34 -12.83
CA GLY A 58 -6.33 -6.56 -12.55
C GLY A 58 -6.79 -7.97 -12.90
N LEU A 59 -6.50 -8.43 -14.11
CA LEU A 59 -6.87 -9.76 -14.56
C LEU A 59 -6.20 -10.87 -13.75
N GLU A 60 -4.91 -10.73 -13.44
CA GLU A 60 -4.17 -11.68 -12.60
C GLU A 60 -4.75 -11.76 -11.19
N ARG A 61 -5.13 -10.61 -10.61
CA ARG A 61 -5.83 -10.56 -9.31
C ARG A 61 -7.14 -11.34 -9.36
N PHE A 62 -7.96 -11.13 -10.40
CA PHE A 62 -9.24 -11.84 -10.56
C PHE A 62 -9.06 -13.34 -10.86
N GLU A 63 -8.04 -13.71 -11.64
CA GLU A 63 -7.76 -15.12 -11.98
C GLU A 63 -7.52 -15.96 -10.72
N GLN A 64 -6.93 -15.36 -9.69
CA GLN A 64 -6.71 -16.02 -8.41
C GLN A 64 -8.01 -16.38 -7.66
N TYR A 65 -9.12 -15.71 -7.98
CA TYR A 65 -10.46 -16.03 -7.45
C TYR A 65 -11.31 -16.83 -8.43
N ALA A 66 -10.83 -17.13 -9.63
CA ALA A 66 -11.62 -17.75 -10.69
C ALA A 66 -12.20 -19.13 -10.28
N GLU A 67 -11.52 -19.86 -9.41
CA GLU A 67 -11.98 -21.17 -8.95
C GLU A 67 -13.13 -21.07 -7.93
N VAL A 68 -13.25 -19.96 -7.22
CA VAL A 68 -14.25 -19.71 -6.18
C VAL A 68 -15.29 -18.66 -6.58
N LEU A 69 -15.22 -18.11 -7.81
CA LEU A 69 -16.07 -17.02 -8.26
C LEU A 69 -17.58 -17.36 -8.24
N HIS A 70 -17.92 -18.65 -8.32
CA HIS A 70 -19.30 -19.14 -8.28
C HIS A 70 -19.83 -19.36 -6.86
N ASP A 71 -18.98 -19.19 -5.84
CA ASP A 71 -19.32 -19.28 -4.42
C ASP A 71 -18.77 -18.04 -3.70
N PRO A 72 -19.60 -16.99 -3.54
CA PRO A 72 -19.17 -15.76 -2.89
C PRO A 72 -18.68 -15.97 -1.44
N THR A 73 -19.16 -17.01 -0.75
CA THR A 73 -18.71 -17.32 0.62
C THR A 73 -17.28 -17.84 0.60
N ALA A 74 -16.97 -18.77 -0.31
CA ALA A 74 -15.61 -19.26 -0.51
C ALA A 74 -14.66 -18.14 -0.99
N ALA A 75 -15.16 -17.22 -1.83
CA ALA A 75 -14.39 -16.06 -2.29
C ALA A 75 -14.06 -15.08 -1.15
N VAL A 76 -15.02 -14.82 -0.24
CA VAL A 76 -14.79 -14.03 0.98
C VAL A 76 -13.73 -14.69 1.85
N ALA A 77 -13.87 -15.98 2.16
CA ALA A 77 -12.91 -16.69 3.00
C ALA A 77 -11.49 -16.69 2.41
N LEU A 78 -11.37 -16.83 1.08
CA LEU A 78 -10.08 -16.74 0.39
C LEU A 78 -9.49 -15.33 0.48
N ALA A 79 -10.31 -14.28 0.35
CA ALA A 79 -9.86 -12.90 0.48
C ALA A 79 -9.40 -12.57 1.91
N GLU A 80 -10.11 -13.05 2.93
CA GLU A 80 -9.71 -12.92 4.34
C GLU A 80 -8.38 -13.61 4.63
N ALA A 81 -8.23 -14.85 4.16
CA ALA A 81 -6.99 -15.61 4.35
C ALA A 81 -5.78 -14.86 3.76
N ARG A 82 -5.93 -14.33 2.54
CA ARG A 82 -4.88 -13.57 1.84
C ARG A 82 -4.56 -12.25 2.50
N LEU A 83 -5.57 -11.53 2.97
CA LEU A 83 -5.36 -10.33 3.76
C LEU A 83 -4.55 -10.63 5.02
N GLY A 84 -4.88 -11.73 5.71
CA GLY A 84 -4.14 -12.22 6.86
C GLY A 84 -2.68 -12.59 6.53
N GLU A 85 -2.45 -13.33 5.45
CA GLU A 85 -1.11 -13.71 4.98
C GLU A 85 -0.26 -12.49 4.63
N ALA A 86 -0.83 -11.51 3.92
CA ALA A 86 -0.16 -10.28 3.57
C ALA A 86 0.22 -9.45 4.81
N ALA A 87 -0.73 -9.28 5.75
CA ALA A 87 -0.48 -8.59 7.01
C ALA A 87 0.61 -9.27 7.85
N GLN A 88 0.61 -10.60 7.91
CA GLN A 88 1.65 -11.38 8.59
C GLN A 88 3.01 -11.24 7.89
N SER A 89 3.04 -11.20 6.56
CA SER A 89 4.27 -10.96 5.82
C SER A 89 4.86 -9.59 6.14
N ILE A 90 4.04 -8.54 6.16
CA ILE A 90 4.46 -7.18 6.54
C ILE A 90 5.01 -7.17 7.97
N ALA A 91 4.28 -7.76 8.92
CA ALA A 91 4.73 -7.82 10.32
C ALA A 91 6.06 -8.58 10.48
N ARG A 92 6.27 -9.65 9.70
CA ARG A 92 7.51 -10.44 9.70
C ARG A 92 8.68 -9.69 9.08
N LEU A 93 8.49 -9.09 7.90
CA LEU A 93 9.52 -8.32 7.19
C LEU A 93 10.02 -7.16 8.05
N THR A 94 9.09 -6.45 8.68
CA THR A 94 9.39 -5.26 9.48
C THR A 94 9.81 -5.58 10.91
N GLY A 95 9.60 -6.82 11.38
CA GLY A 95 9.79 -7.22 12.78
C GLY A 95 11.15 -6.84 13.40
N PRO A 96 12.28 -6.97 12.65
CA PRO A 96 13.59 -6.57 13.14
C PRO A 96 13.83 -5.05 13.23
N CYS A 97 13.11 -4.26 12.42
CA CYS A 97 13.34 -2.82 12.20
C CYS A 97 12.50 -1.94 13.14
N ASP A 98 12.93 -0.68 13.30
CA ASP A 98 12.11 0.33 13.95
C ASP A 98 10.89 0.69 13.08
N ALA A 99 9.73 0.92 13.72
CA ALA A 99 8.50 1.19 12.99
C ALA A 99 8.52 2.56 12.29
N PHE A 100 9.14 3.57 12.90
CA PHE A 100 9.24 4.91 12.31
C PHE A 100 10.22 4.93 11.15
N GLU A 101 11.34 4.21 11.24
CA GLU A 101 12.28 4.08 10.12
C GLU A 101 11.62 3.40 8.92
N VAL A 102 10.93 2.27 9.12
CA VAL A 102 10.18 1.58 8.05
C VAL A 102 9.15 2.53 7.43
N LEU A 103 8.40 3.26 8.25
CA LEU A 103 7.39 4.19 7.74
C LEU A 103 8.01 5.33 6.94
N GLU A 104 9.17 5.82 7.33
CA GLU A 104 9.85 6.87 6.57
C GLU A 104 10.29 6.36 5.20
N PHE A 105 10.87 5.16 5.11
CA PHE A 105 11.24 4.57 3.82
C PHE A 105 10.01 4.26 2.94
N VAL A 106 8.95 3.69 3.50
CA VAL A 106 7.69 3.45 2.76
C VAL A 106 7.09 4.77 2.28
N ARG A 107 7.12 5.82 3.12
CA ARG A 107 6.66 7.15 2.75
C ARG A 107 7.51 7.76 1.65
N MET A 108 8.83 7.71 1.74
CA MET A 108 9.72 8.20 0.69
C MET A 108 9.48 7.49 -0.65
N TYR A 109 9.30 6.16 -0.60
CA TYR A 109 8.98 5.35 -1.79
C TYR A 109 7.65 5.75 -2.45
N ASN A 110 6.69 6.24 -1.66
CA ASN A 110 5.35 6.60 -2.14
C ASN A 110 5.12 8.11 -2.35
N ALA A 111 5.92 9.00 -1.76
CA ALA A 111 5.67 10.44 -1.74
C ALA A 111 6.56 11.25 -2.70
N LEU A 112 7.74 10.73 -3.06
CA LEU A 112 8.69 11.46 -3.89
C LEU A 112 8.33 11.34 -5.37
N ALA A 113 7.68 12.38 -5.88
CA ALA A 113 7.63 12.68 -7.31
C ALA A 113 8.61 13.83 -7.59
N ASP A 114 9.55 13.62 -8.51
CA ASP A 114 10.32 14.72 -9.07
C ASP A 114 9.35 15.59 -9.90
N PRO A 115 9.11 16.86 -9.52
CA PRO A 115 8.11 17.70 -10.18
C PRO A 115 8.39 17.93 -11.66
N GLU A 116 9.66 17.87 -12.08
CA GLU A 116 10.05 18.07 -13.49
C GLU A 116 9.77 16.83 -14.36
N THR A 117 9.75 15.65 -13.74
CA THR A 117 9.49 14.37 -14.43
C THR A 117 8.16 13.74 -14.04
N TYR A 118 7.40 14.38 -13.14
CA TYR A 118 6.15 13.86 -12.62
C TYR A 118 5.13 13.69 -13.74
N ARG A 119 4.67 12.45 -13.87
CA ARG A 119 3.55 12.08 -14.71
C ARG A 119 2.54 11.38 -13.83
N GLU A 120 1.41 12.04 -13.59
CA GLU A 120 0.31 11.48 -12.80
C GLU A 120 -0.12 10.09 -13.31
N THR A 121 -0.10 9.90 -14.62
CA THR A 121 -0.42 8.61 -15.27
C THR A 121 0.62 7.53 -15.02
N GLU A 122 1.83 7.86 -14.58
CA GLU A 122 2.93 6.94 -14.29
C GLU A 122 3.23 6.81 -12.78
N HIS A 123 2.83 7.77 -11.95
CA HIS A 123 3.07 7.75 -10.51
C HIS A 123 2.33 6.60 -9.82
N GLU A 124 3.08 5.73 -9.14
CA GLU A 124 2.54 4.54 -8.47
C GLU A 124 2.34 4.72 -6.96
N GLY A 125 2.80 5.83 -6.39
CA GLY A 125 2.70 6.13 -4.97
C GLY A 125 1.25 6.16 -4.48
N SER A 126 1.04 5.67 -3.25
CA SER A 126 -0.29 5.61 -2.64
C SER A 126 -0.25 5.90 -1.15
N ALA A 127 -1.06 6.87 -0.72
CA ALA A 127 -1.24 7.16 0.70
C ALA A 127 -1.81 5.94 1.47
N ALA A 128 -2.67 5.14 0.81
CA ALA A 128 -3.24 3.94 1.41
C ALA A 128 -2.19 2.90 1.79
N VAL A 129 -1.07 2.85 1.05
CA VAL A 129 0.05 1.95 1.36
C VAL A 129 0.74 2.39 2.64
N ILE A 130 1.01 3.69 2.80
CA ILE A 130 1.62 4.27 4.00
C ILE A 130 0.73 4.02 5.22
N GLU A 131 -0.57 4.33 5.10
CA GLU A 131 -1.55 4.19 6.18
C GLU A 131 -1.74 2.74 6.61
N LEU A 132 -1.90 1.80 5.67
CA LEU A 132 -2.06 0.39 6.01
C LEU A 132 -0.81 -0.17 6.67
N THR A 133 0.38 0.24 6.21
CA THR A 133 1.65 -0.11 6.85
C THR A 133 1.68 0.41 8.29
N ALA A 134 1.32 1.68 8.52
CA ALA A 134 1.28 2.27 9.85
C ALA A 134 0.32 1.54 10.78
N LEU A 135 -0.86 1.17 10.28
CA LEU A 135 -1.87 0.44 11.04
C LEU A 135 -1.35 -0.95 11.45
N ILE A 136 -0.70 -1.68 10.53
CA ILE A 136 -0.10 -2.98 10.82
C ILE A 136 1.05 -2.86 11.83
N LEU A 137 1.92 -1.86 11.68
CA LEU A 137 3.03 -1.61 12.62
C LEU A 137 2.53 -1.22 14.01
N ALA A 138 1.46 -0.41 14.10
CA ALA A 138 0.82 -0.07 15.36
C ALA A 138 0.19 -1.30 16.02
N ALA A 139 -0.47 -2.16 15.25
CA ALA A 139 -1.09 -3.40 15.74
C ALA A 139 -0.08 -4.47 16.13
N ARG A 140 1.09 -4.51 15.50
CA ARG A 140 2.21 -5.40 15.85
C ARG A 140 2.71 -5.17 17.28
N GLY A 141 2.53 -3.95 17.80
CA GLY A 141 3.01 -3.54 19.11
C GLY A 141 4.51 -3.22 19.10
N SER A 142 5.15 -3.37 20.27
CA SER A 142 6.58 -3.10 20.43
C SER A 142 7.44 -3.96 19.53
N ARG A 143 8.60 -3.44 19.13
CA ARG A 143 9.65 -4.20 18.43
C ARG A 143 9.78 -5.57 19.10
N ALA A 144 9.65 -6.66 18.33
CA ALA A 144 10.07 -7.96 18.83
C ALA A 144 11.51 -7.75 19.33
N LYS A 145 11.85 -8.17 20.55
CA LYS A 145 13.24 -8.12 21.04
C LYS A 145 14.08 -9.01 20.11
N SER A 146 14.40 -8.49 18.95
CA SER A 146 14.97 -9.23 17.84
C SER A 146 16.44 -9.21 18.10
N ALA A 147 16.98 -10.36 18.48
CA ALA A 147 18.16 -11.05 17.93
C ALA A 147 19.41 -10.25 17.49
N VAL A 148 19.50 -8.94 17.73
CA VAL A 148 20.73 -8.15 17.63
C VAL A 148 21.82 -8.76 18.54
N ALA A 149 21.40 -9.50 19.56
CA ALA A 149 22.30 -10.19 20.48
C ALA A 149 23.20 -11.26 19.83
N ASP A 150 22.81 -11.89 18.71
CA ASP A 150 23.55 -13.06 18.21
C ASP A 150 24.36 -12.82 16.92
N SER A 151 23.97 -11.86 16.07
CA SER A 151 24.69 -11.61 14.79
C SER A 151 25.35 -10.23 14.69
N GLY A 152 25.01 -9.28 15.56
CA GLY A 152 25.51 -7.90 15.49
C GLY A 152 25.07 -7.11 14.25
N ALA A 153 24.26 -7.69 13.36
CA ALA A 153 23.80 -7.01 12.15
C ALA A 153 22.71 -5.98 12.49
N ILE A 154 22.95 -4.73 12.08
CA ILE A 154 21.98 -3.64 12.20
C ILE A 154 20.88 -3.87 11.15
N PRO A 155 19.59 -3.88 11.52
CA PRO A 155 18.50 -3.99 10.55
C PRO A 155 18.54 -2.84 9.54
N GLN A 156 18.36 -3.15 8.26
CA GLN A 156 18.41 -2.18 7.16
C GLN A 156 17.02 -2.04 6.52
N PRO A 157 16.15 -1.13 7.02
CA PRO A 157 14.78 -0.96 6.53
C PRO A 157 14.71 -0.61 5.04
N GLU A 158 15.73 0.05 4.49
CA GLU A 158 15.86 0.37 3.07
C GLU A 158 15.88 -0.87 2.16
N GLN A 159 16.34 -2.01 2.67
CA GLN A 159 16.44 -3.25 1.90
C GLN A 159 15.12 -4.01 1.81
N ILE A 160 14.16 -3.72 2.71
CA ILE A 160 12.87 -4.43 2.77
C ILE A 160 11.71 -3.60 2.20
N VAL A 161 11.93 -2.34 1.84
CA VAL A 161 10.85 -1.41 1.47
C VAL A 161 10.04 -1.89 0.28
N GLU A 162 10.68 -2.46 -0.75
CA GLU A 162 9.99 -2.99 -1.94
C GLU A 162 9.16 -4.25 -1.64
N ASP A 163 9.66 -5.11 -0.74
CA ASP A 163 8.93 -6.30 -0.30
C ASP A 163 7.74 -5.92 0.58
N VAL A 164 7.91 -4.93 1.45
CA VAL A 164 6.82 -4.35 2.26
C VAL A 164 5.76 -3.73 1.34
N GLU A 165 6.17 -2.89 0.40
CA GLU A 165 5.29 -2.29 -0.61
C GLU A 165 4.47 -3.34 -1.34
N THR A 166 5.12 -4.40 -1.82
CA THR A 166 4.48 -5.51 -2.52
C THR A 166 3.44 -6.20 -1.63
N ALA A 167 3.81 -6.52 -0.38
CA ALA A 167 2.91 -7.17 0.56
C ALA A 167 1.72 -6.27 0.95
N VAL A 168 1.92 -4.96 1.08
CA VAL A 168 0.85 -4.00 1.38
C VAL A 168 -0.12 -3.88 0.21
N ARG A 169 0.37 -3.86 -1.03
CA ARG A 169 -0.50 -3.88 -2.23
C ARG A 169 -1.33 -5.15 -2.28
N GLN A 170 -0.74 -6.30 -1.98
CA GLN A 170 -1.48 -7.57 -1.87
C GLN A 170 -2.57 -7.50 -0.79
N ALA A 171 -2.29 -6.86 0.34
CA ALA A 171 -3.29 -6.64 1.39
C ALA A 171 -4.44 -5.73 0.92
N ILE A 172 -4.14 -4.61 0.25
CA ILE A 172 -5.15 -3.70 -0.32
C ILE A 172 -6.03 -4.43 -1.35
N ASP A 173 -5.40 -5.24 -2.21
CA ASP A 173 -6.10 -6.03 -3.22
C ASP A 173 -7.04 -7.06 -2.57
N ALA A 174 -6.53 -7.82 -1.60
CA ALA A 174 -7.32 -8.80 -0.86
C ALA A 174 -8.48 -8.13 -0.10
N GLY A 175 -8.23 -6.99 0.55
CA GLY A 175 -9.26 -6.19 1.22
C GLY A 175 -10.33 -5.68 0.26
N SER A 176 -9.94 -5.24 -0.93
CA SER A 176 -10.89 -4.80 -1.97
C SER A 176 -11.78 -5.95 -2.44
N MET A 177 -11.21 -7.14 -2.64
CA MET A 177 -11.96 -8.35 -3.01
C MET A 177 -12.89 -8.80 -1.88
N LEU A 178 -12.43 -8.76 -0.63
CA LEU A 178 -13.21 -9.08 0.55
C LEU A 178 -14.48 -8.22 0.62
N ILE A 179 -14.35 -6.90 0.46
CA ILE A 179 -15.52 -6.01 0.51
C ILE A 179 -16.43 -6.25 -0.71
N MET A 180 -15.87 -6.45 -1.90
CA MET A 180 -16.65 -6.72 -3.12
C MET A 180 -17.50 -7.99 -3.00
N PHE A 181 -16.90 -9.11 -2.59
CA PHE A 181 -17.63 -10.38 -2.41
C PHE A 181 -18.57 -10.33 -1.21
N GLY A 182 -18.19 -9.66 -0.12
CA GLY A 182 -19.06 -9.44 1.04
C GLY A 182 -20.32 -8.64 0.68
N ALA A 183 -20.19 -7.60 -0.14
CA ALA A 183 -21.32 -6.81 -0.64
C ALA A 183 -22.22 -7.60 -1.63
N ALA A 184 -21.70 -8.67 -2.23
CA ALA A 184 -22.50 -9.58 -3.05
C ALA A 184 -23.35 -10.54 -2.20
N LEU A 185 -22.86 -10.92 -1.01
CA LEU A 185 -23.59 -11.71 -0.02
C LEU A 185 -24.67 -10.88 0.71
N ASP A 186 -24.45 -9.57 0.84
CA ASP A 186 -25.40 -8.68 1.49
C ASP A 186 -26.55 -8.28 0.54
N SER A 187 -27.79 -8.48 1.01
CA SER A 187 -28.99 -8.05 0.29
C SER A 187 -29.28 -6.56 0.42
N ASP A 188 -28.63 -5.87 1.38
CA ASP A 188 -28.84 -4.45 1.61
C ASP A 188 -28.17 -3.58 0.52
N PRO A 189 -28.94 -2.82 -0.28
CA PRO A 189 -28.38 -1.93 -1.29
C PRO A 189 -27.47 -0.84 -0.71
N PHE A 190 -27.67 -0.42 0.55
CA PHE A 190 -26.81 0.56 1.20
C PHE A 190 -25.40 0.04 1.44
N ARG A 191 -25.25 -1.27 1.65
CA ARG A 191 -23.94 -1.91 1.83
C ARG A 191 -23.13 -1.88 0.55
N ARG A 192 -23.77 -2.12 -0.60
CA ARG A 192 -23.13 -1.97 -1.93
C ARG A 192 -22.72 -0.53 -2.23
N MET A 193 -23.57 0.45 -1.86
CA MET A 193 -23.22 1.86 -2.01
C MET A 193 -22.04 2.25 -1.09
N SER A 194 -22.03 1.74 0.14
CA SER A 194 -20.94 1.97 1.10
C SER A 194 -19.60 1.40 0.61
N PHE A 195 -19.62 0.28 -0.13
CA PHE A 195 -18.43 -0.27 -0.78
C PHE A 195 -17.84 0.73 -1.78
N GLY A 196 -18.65 1.22 -2.72
CA GLY A 196 -18.20 2.19 -3.71
C GLY A 196 -17.65 3.47 -3.07
N ALA A 197 -18.32 3.96 -2.03
CA ALA A 197 -17.87 5.13 -1.27
C ALA A 197 -16.53 4.89 -0.58
N ARG A 198 -16.36 3.80 0.16
CA ARG A 198 -15.11 3.47 0.88
C ARG A 198 -13.94 3.18 -0.06
N LEU A 199 -14.19 2.41 -1.13
CA LEU A 199 -13.14 2.11 -2.11
C LEU A 199 -12.68 3.39 -2.81
N ARG A 200 -13.63 4.27 -3.18
CA ARG A 200 -13.31 5.59 -3.73
C ARG A 200 -12.55 6.43 -2.73
N GLU A 201 -12.96 6.46 -1.47
CA GLU A 201 -12.25 7.20 -0.43
C GLU A 201 -10.79 6.75 -0.32
N VAL A 202 -10.53 5.44 -0.25
CA VAL A 202 -9.16 4.91 -0.15
C VAL A 202 -8.36 5.15 -1.45
N SER A 203 -8.97 4.98 -2.62
CA SER A 203 -8.27 5.02 -3.91
C SER A 203 -8.11 6.42 -4.49
N VAL A 204 -8.96 7.37 -4.08
CA VAL A 204 -9.06 8.74 -4.61
C VAL A 204 -8.80 9.76 -3.49
N ARG A 205 -8.19 9.32 -2.38
CA ARG A 205 -7.66 10.23 -1.35
C ARG A 205 -6.67 11.20 -2.03
N ASN A 206 -6.79 12.46 -1.66
CA ASN A 206 -5.92 13.57 -2.10
C ASN A 206 -6.10 14.07 -3.55
N VAL A 207 -7.18 13.71 -4.25
CA VAL A 207 -7.48 14.35 -5.56
C VAL A 207 -8.20 15.70 -5.38
N ALA A 208 -8.81 15.91 -4.22
CA ALA A 208 -9.33 17.23 -3.86
C ALA A 208 -8.16 18.11 -3.38
N TYR A 209 -8.12 19.36 -3.84
CA TYR A 209 -7.18 20.34 -3.30
C TYR A 209 -7.38 20.46 -1.79
N VAL A 210 -6.27 20.52 -1.03
CA VAL A 210 -6.27 20.58 0.45
C VAL A 210 -7.24 21.63 0.97
N HIS A 211 -7.25 22.83 0.38
CA HIS A 211 -8.15 23.91 0.78
C HIS A 211 -9.63 23.56 0.62
N MET A 212 -10.03 22.80 -0.41
CA MET A 212 -11.43 22.39 -0.58
C MET A 212 -11.88 21.42 0.50
N VAL A 213 -11.00 20.51 0.90
CA VAL A 213 -11.27 19.58 2.01
C VAL A 213 -11.41 20.38 3.30
N GLU A 214 -10.50 21.31 3.54
CA GLU A 214 -10.55 22.20 4.71
C GLU A 214 -11.81 23.04 4.76
N ASP A 215 -12.21 23.68 3.66
CA ASP A 215 -13.43 24.47 3.57
C ASP A 215 -14.67 23.62 3.84
N THR A 216 -14.73 22.41 3.27
CA THR A 216 -15.83 21.47 3.49
C THR A 216 -15.89 21.06 4.97
N LEU A 217 -14.76 20.73 5.59
CA LEU A 217 -14.70 20.35 7.00
C LEU A 217 -15.10 21.51 7.91
N THR A 218 -14.62 22.73 7.64
CA THR A 218 -15.03 23.95 8.34
C THR A 218 -16.55 24.11 8.25
N SER A 219 -17.09 24.07 7.02
CA SER A 219 -18.51 24.32 6.79
C SER A 219 -19.43 23.28 7.45
N LEU A 220 -19.00 22.02 7.56
CA LEU A 220 -19.82 20.95 8.12
C LEU A 220 -19.69 20.81 9.65
N PHE A 221 -18.51 21.07 10.21
CA PHE A 221 -18.20 20.70 11.60
C PHE A 221 -17.96 21.88 12.54
N ASP A 222 -17.86 23.11 12.03
CA ASP A 222 -17.79 24.31 12.87
C ASP A 222 -19.18 24.85 13.24
N GLU A 223 -20.27 24.22 12.78
CA GLU A 223 -21.61 24.50 13.29
C GLU A 223 -21.70 24.08 14.78
N PRO A 224 -22.22 24.91 15.69
CA PRO A 224 -22.22 24.63 17.13
C PRO A 224 -22.83 23.28 17.52
N VAL A 225 -23.85 22.83 16.78
CA VAL A 225 -24.51 21.54 17.02
C VAL A 225 -23.57 20.38 16.69
N ALA A 226 -22.92 20.42 15.52
CA ALA A 226 -21.95 19.42 15.09
C ALA A 226 -20.70 19.43 15.98
N GLU A 227 -20.16 20.61 16.30
CA GLU A 227 -18.99 20.75 17.18
C GLU A 227 -19.27 20.13 18.56
N ASN A 228 -20.43 20.42 19.15
CA ASN A 228 -20.84 19.86 20.44
C ASN A 228 -21.03 18.33 20.38
N ALA A 229 -21.65 17.83 19.30
CA ALA A 229 -21.82 16.39 19.09
C ALA A 229 -20.45 15.68 18.98
N CYS A 230 -19.53 16.22 18.19
CA CYS A 230 -18.16 15.72 18.10
C CYS A 230 -17.46 15.72 19.45
N ARG A 231 -17.58 16.81 20.22
CA ARG A 231 -16.96 16.91 21.55
C ARG A 231 -17.51 15.85 22.51
N ILE A 232 -18.81 15.59 22.50
CA ILE A 232 -19.44 14.57 23.34
C ILE A 232 -18.97 13.16 22.96
N VAL A 233 -18.90 12.85 21.66
CA VAL A 233 -18.60 11.50 21.17
C VAL A 233 -17.10 11.21 21.15
N LEU A 234 -16.29 12.16 20.68
CA LEU A 234 -14.85 11.99 20.42
C LEU A 234 -13.98 12.57 21.54
N GLY A 235 -14.54 13.39 22.44
CA GLY A 235 -13.78 14.12 23.46
C GLY A 235 -13.01 15.35 22.94
N CYS A 236 -13.12 15.65 21.65
CA CYS A 236 -12.48 16.81 21.00
C CYS A 236 -13.32 17.30 19.81
N THR A 237 -12.96 18.44 19.24
CA THR A 237 -13.63 19.01 18.07
C THR A 237 -12.84 18.76 16.79
N VAL A 238 -13.51 18.77 15.64
CA VAL A 238 -12.84 18.63 14.34
C VAL A 238 -11.80 19.74 14.12
N ARG A 239 -12.11 20.96 14.57
CA ARG A 239 -11.16 22.09 14.59
C ARG A 239 -9.89 21.79 15.38
N GLN A 240 -10.00 21.22 16.59
CA GLN A 240 -8.82 20.85 17.39
C GLN A 240 -7.99 19.75 16.72
N ILE A 241 -8.65 18.74 16.15
CA ILE A 241 -7.99 17.69 15.38
C ILE A 241 -7.19 18.32 14.21
N ARG A 242 -7.82 19.22 13.45
CA ARG A 242 -7.15 19.94 12.36
C ARG A 242 -5.95 20.75 12.82
N GLN A 243 -6.07 21.46 13.95
CA GLN A 243 -4.94 22.22 14.52
C GLN A 243 -3.75 21.31 14.85
N VAL A 244 -4.00 20.11 15.38
CA VAL A 244 -2.94 19.11 15.62
C VAL A 244 -2.29 18.70 14.29
N PHE A 245 -3.08 18.38 13.26
CA PHE A 245 -2.54 18.01 11.95
C PHE A 245 -1.73 19.15 11.31
N SER A 246 -2.21 20.40 11.36
CA SER A 246 -1.48 21.56 10.85
C SER A 246 -0.16 21.78 11.61
N ALA A 247 -0.16 21.59 12.94
CA ALA A 247 1.07 21.69 13.73
C ALA A 247 2.07 20.58 13.38
N LEU A 248 1.60 19.34 13.21
CA LEU A 248 2.44 18.22 12.76
C LEU A 248 3.00 18.48 11.36
N GLN A 249 2.20 19.00 10.44
CA GLN A 249 2.65 19.38 9.10
C GLN A 249 3.72 20.47 9.15
N ALA A 250 3.54 21.52 9.97
CA ALA A 250 4.53 22.57 10.11
C ALA A 250 5.88 22.05 10.67
N LEU A 251 5.83 21.20 11.70
CA LEU A 251 7.03 20.54 12.23
C LEU A 251 7.72 19.68 11.16
N HIS A 252 6.91 19.00 10.35
CA HIS A 252 7.39 18.17 9.28
C HIS A 252 8.06 18.97 8.16
N GLU A 253 7.43 20.06 7.72
CA GLU A 253 7.97 20.98 6.70
C GLU A 253 9.29 21.60 7.15
N ASP A 254 9.40 22.01 8.42
CA ASP A 254 10.64 22.55 9.00
C ASP A 254 11.77 21.52 9.04
N ALA A 255 11.47 20.30 9.50
CA ALA A 255 12.41 19.19 9.48
C ALA A 255 12.88 18.87 8.05
N TRP A 256 11.95 18.80 7.09
CA TRP A 256 12.29 18.52 5.69
C TRP A 256 13.07 19.63 5.01
N SER A 257 12.75 20.90 5.31
CA SER A 257 13.53 22.04 4.83
C SER A 257 14.99 21.91 5.26
N THR A 258 15.21 21.54 6.52
CA THR A 258 16.56 21.29 7.08
C THR A 258 17.25 20.12 6.38
N ARG A 259 16.54 18.99 6.19
CA ARG A 259 17.08 17.81 5.50
C ARG A 259 17.41 18.09 4.03
N PHE A 260 16.55 18.82 3.32
CA PHE A 260 16.79 19.21 1.92
C PHE A 260 17.98 20.16 1.79
N ALA A 261 18.16 21.09 2.73
CA ALA A 261 19.34 21.94 2.75
C ALA A 261 20.62 21.10 2.91
N ALA A 262 20.62 20.12 3.82
CA ALA A 262 21.74 19.20 4.01
C ALA A 262 21.99 18.30 2.79
N LEU A 263 20.94 17.73 2.18
CA LEU A 263 21.03 16.96 0.93
C LEU A 263 21.60 17.79 -0.22
N ARG A 264 21.17 19.04 -0.36
CA ARG A 264 21.67 19.95 -1.39
C ARG A 264 23.15 20.23 -1.20
N GLU A 265 23.57 20.53 0.04
CA GLU A 265 24.98 20.75 0.37
C GLU A 265 25.81 19.48 0.10
N PHE A 266 25.30 18.31 0.51
CA PHE A 266 25.94 17.02 0.27
C PHE A 266 26.10 16.74 -1.24
N GLY A 267 25.06 17.00 -2.03
CA GLY A 267 25.10 16.85 -3.49
C GLY A 267 26.08 17.82 -4.16
N GLN A 268 26.15 19.07 -3.71
CA GLN A 268 27.14 20.05 -4.19
C GLN A 268 28.57 19.62 -3.86
N MET A 269 28.79 19.12 -2.65
CA MET A 269 30.07 18.55 -2.22
C MET A 269 30.48 17.36 -3.09
N ALA A 270 29.56 16.42 -3.35
CA ALA A 270 29.80 15.28 -4.22
C ALA A 270 30.08 15.69 -5.67
N ALA A 271 29.39 16.70 -6.20
CA ALA A 271 29.57 17.17 -7.57
C ALA A 271 30.88 17.98 -7.78
N SER A 272 31.37 18.63 -6.72
CA SER A 272 32.61 19.45 -6.76
C SER A 272 33.87 18.65 -6.45
N ALA A 273 33.74 17.44 -5.88
CA ALA A 273 34.86 16.53 -5.67
C ALA A 273 35.42 16.04 -7.02
N THR A 274 36.55 16.61 -7.44
CA THR A 274 37.29 16.21 -8.66
C THR A 274 38.27 15.07 -8.40
N HIS A 275 38.15 14.39 -7.26
CA HIS A 275 39.13 13.40 -6.80
C HIS A 275 38.92 12.04 -7.45
N ALA A 276 40.01 11.29 -7.58
CA ALA A 276 39.96 9.92 -8.06
C ALA A 276 39.10 9.05 -7.10
N PRO A 277 38.41 8.01 -7.61
CA PRO A 277 37.66 7.09 -6.77
C PRO A 277 38.56 6.52 -5.65
N GLY A 278 38.20 6.78 -4.39
CA GLY A 278 38.93 6.30 -3.21
C GLY A 278 39.86 7.32 -2.54
N GLU A 279 40.03 8.52 -3.09
CA GLU A 279 40.91 9.56 -2.55
C GLU A 279 40.13 10.80 -2.05
N LEU A 280 39.10 10.59 -1.22
CA LEU A 280 38.41 11.71 -0.60
C LEU A 280 39.23 12.26 0.59
N PRO A 281 39.54 13.57 0.62
CA PRO A 281 40.12 14.25 1.77
C PRO A 281 39.35 13.94 3.08
N PRO A 282 40.06 13.74 4.21
CA PRO A 282 39.42 13.40 5.49
C PRO A 282 38.36 14.41 5.95
N ASP A 283 38.57 15.70 5.68
CA ASP A 283 37.65 16.80 5.98
C ASP A 283 36.35 16.70 5.17
N LEU A 284 36.41 16.29 3.90
CA LEU A 284 35.21 16.03 3.10
C LEU A 284 34.45 14.80 3.58
N ILE A 285 35.15 13.76 4.05
CA ILE A 285 34.52 12.57 4.63
C ILE A 285 33.81 12.95 5.93
N GLU A 286 34.46 13.71 6.81
CA GLU A 286 33.88 14.18 8.07
C GLU A 286 32.66 15.07 7.81
N ARG A 287 32.77 16.05 6.91
CA ARG A 287 31.63 16.89 6.52
C ARG A 287 30.49 16.09 5.91
N GLY A 288 30.80 15.11 5.07
CA GLY A 288 29.81 14.20 4.49
C GLY A 288 29.05 13.42 5.57
N ARG A 289 29.73 12.93 6.60
CA ARG A 289 29.09 12.25 7.74
C ARG A 289 28.23 13.20 8.55
N GLU A 290 28.68 14.43 8.82
CA GLU A 290 27.87 15.44 9.52
C GLU A 290 26.59 15.81 8.76
N LEU A 291 26.69 15.93 7.43
CA LEU A 291 25.53 16.20 6.58
C LEU A 291 24.59 15.00 6.55
N TRP A 292 25.14 13.79 6.44
CA TRP A 292 24.36 12.55 6.50
C TRP A 292 23.59 12.40 7.82
N ALA A 293 24.27 12.63 8.96
CA ALA A 293 23.64 12.61 10.27
C ALA A 293 22.48 13.62 10.38
N ARG A 294 22.66 14.83 9.84
CA ARG A 294 21.61 15.86 9.77
C ARG A 294 20.44 15.51 8.85
N ILE A 295 20.65 14.69 7.82
CA ILE A 295 19.57 14.24 6.93
C ILE A 295 18.63 13.27 7.66
N TRP A 296 19.17 12.48 8.60
CA TRP A 296 18.44 11.38 9.24
C TRP A 296 18.16 11.59 10.72
N ASP A 297 18.50 12.76 11.27
CA ASP A 297 18.44 13.04 12.71
C ASP A 297 19.20 12.00 13.56
N GLU A 298 20.20 11.32 12.96
CA GLU A 298 21.02 10.35 13.67
C GLU A 298 22.03 11.09 14.56
N PRO A 299 22.18 10.70 15.84
CA PRO A 299 23.33 11.16 16.61
C PRO A 299 24.60 10.68 15.90
N ALA A 300 25.56 11.58 15.69
CA ALA A 300 26.83 11.25 15.05
C ALA A 300 27.44 9.98 15.69
N PRO A 301 27.95 9.03 14.89
CA PRO A 301 28.52 7.79 15.44
C PRO A 301 29.65 8.15 16.43
N PRO A 302 29.76 7.43 17.56
CA PRO A 302 30.81 7.69 18.53
C PRO A 302 32.19 7.56 17.88
N GLN A 303 33.06 8.53 18.15
CA GLN A 303 34.45 8.58 17.69
C GLN A 303 35.30 7.44 18.28
#